data_AF-A0A920NU83-F1
#
_entry.id   AF-A0A920NU83-F1
#
_cell.length_a   1.000
_cell.length_b   1.000
_cell.length_c   1.000
_cell.angle_alpha   90.00
_cell.angle_beta   90.00
_cell.angle_gamma   90.00
#
_symmetry.space_group_name_H-M   'P 1'
#
loop_
_entity.id
_entity.type
_entity.pdbx_description
1 polymer ?
#
loop_
_entity_poly.entity_id
_entity_poly.type
_entity_poly.pdbx_seq_one_letter_code
_entity_poly.pdbx_strand_id
1 'polypeptide(L)'
;MQINSEDGWGGCLQFGEVYNELLESGNTALINVADDIDPNDPNSDNWNYDEGTNDYRRINGTEGNALDAGRYPDTEDLDRTGFLDKTNDYFTKSFTLDDTTYFSGETVKDGQPTGWRLFRIPLSHFEMIDSTGNQEWNEIKFCRVRLTDTTQTWVQIAKIELVGNEWQELGVAPDSSNVYSKTNSDSVFAISVINTEDNANYAPPKGVKGEYDRINEIRSKEQSLVLKFDNLSPRHKGAALKTLVNVTGDRAKSYLTYDKMKMYVYGNSPWIGTTETKVEFFMRFGLGEDYYELVQPVYNGWDEAENRNTINLDLNWLTQLKLQDSTDVKKLNATDTFSDSANIKSYTFKDENGISTGKKINIKGEPALSRIKFFMVGLRNMSDEWISGEIWLDELRLSGVKKNRGVAMRLTSRFNLADIANTSFTYSRKDADFHVLQQRLGTNQTGENFSLNTNLQIHKLLPKSWGISLPVNLSMTNATNTPKYFPGSDILVSKGTAPDSILTRSTGINFSTSLTKSSKSDNKIIKYTLDKLKPSFSASRSFSSNEINKEVLNEKYSGKLSYSLPFGRNNYISPLKWIKPIPWIGPKLSDIQFYYTPSNLNTSMNFSEGLTKG
;
A
#
# COMPACT_ATOMS: atom_id res chain seq x y z
N MET A 1 -13.11 -19.22 -43.87
CA MET A 1 -12.09 -20.09 -43.24
C MET A 1 -12.60 -21.50 -43.41
N GLN A 2 -12.05 -22.20 -44.39
CA GLN A 2 -12.36 -23.60 -44.66
C GLN A 2 -11.67 -24.39 -43.54
N ILE A 3 -12.44 -25.16 -42.79
CA ILE A 3 -11.89 -26.08 -41.80
C ILE A 3 -11.24 -27.19 -42.62
N ASN A 4 -9.93 -27.12 -42.81
CA ASN A 4 -9.18 -28.25 -43.34
C ASN A 4 -9.17 -29.30 -42.22
N SER A 5 -9.94 -30.35 -42.40
CA SER A 5 -9.63 -31.63 -41.77
C SER A 5 -8.37 -32.14 -42.47
N GLU A 6 -7.22 -31.95 -41.84
CA GLU A 6 -6.00 -32.65 -42.24
C GLU A 6 -6.20 -34.13 -41.88
N ASP A 7 -6.00 -35.02 -42.84
CA ASP A 7 -6.22 -36.47 -42.73
C ASP A 7 -4.89 -37.25 -42.67
N GLY A 8 -3.84 -36.63 -42.11
CA GLY A 8 -2.50 -37.23 -41.99
C GLY A 8 -1.70 -37.24 -43.29
N TRP A 9 -2.26 -36.70 -44.38
CA TRP A 9 -1.65 -36.62 -45.72
C TRP A 9 -1.53 -35.18 -46.26
N GLY A 10 -1.78 -34.18 -45.42
CA GLY A 10 -2.07 -32.80 -45.80
C GLY A 10 -0.88 -31.87 -45.97
N GLY A 11 0.10 -32.26 -46.81
CA GLY A 11 1.10 -31.34 -47.34
C GLY A 11 1.07 -31.33 -48.87
N CYS A 12 1.04 -30.15 -49.50
CA CYS A 12 1.34 -30.06 -50.93
C CYS A 12 2.81 -30.50 -51.15
N LEU A 13 3.02 -31.59 -51.88
CA LEU A 13 4.35 -31.87 -52.43
C LEU A 13 4.76 -30.72 -53.35
N GLN A 14 6.07 -30.56 -53.58
CA GLN A 14 6.67 -29.38 -54.25
C GLN A 14 6.08 -29.04 -55.63
N PHE A 15 5.29 -29.96 -56.23
CA PHE A 15 4.67 -29.83 -57.54
C PHE A 15 3.13 -29.89 -57.54
N GLY A 16 2.47 -29.84 -56.39
CA GLY A 16 1.01 -29.69 -56.28
C GLY A 16 0.18 -30.98 -56.40
N GLU A 17 0.82 -32.15 -56.40
CA GLU A 17 0.15 -33.45 -56.28
C GLU A 17 -0.15 -33.76 -54.81
N VAL A 18 -1.28 -34.44 -54.56
CA VAL A 18 -1.68 -34.88 -53.22
C VAL A 18 -1.14 -36.28 -52.98
N TYR A 19 -0.66 -36.57 -51.77
CA TYR A 19 -0.04 -37.85 -51.46
C TYR A 19 -0.92 -39.06 -51.85
N ASN A 20 -2.23 -39.01 -51.60
CA ASN A 20 -3.15 -40.09 -51.96
C ASN A 20 -3.14 -40.45 -53.46
N GLU A 21 -2.95 -39.47 -54.35
CA GLU A 21 -2.85 -39.72 -55.79
C GLU A 21 -1.55 -40.44 -56.17
N LEU A 22 -0.46 -40.18 -55.44
CA LEU A 22 0.83 -40.85 -55.63
C LEU A 22 0.86 -42.26 -55.03
N LEU A 23 0.15 -42.48 -53.92
CA LEU A 23 0.00 -43.80 -53.29
C LEU A 23 -0.86 -44.72 -54.16
N GLU A 24 -2.00 -44.24 -54.66
CA GLU A 24 -2.88 -45.01 -55.58
C GLU A 24 -2.20 -45.33 -56.92
N SER A 25 -1.30 -44.46 -57.40
CA SER A 25 -0.50 -44.70 -58.60
C SER A 25 0.75 -45.58 -58.36
N GLY A 26 0.97 -46.04 -57.11
CA GLY A 26 2.05 -46.96 -56.75
C GLY A 26 3.44 -46.32 -56.73
N ASN A 27 3.53 -44.99 -56.65
CA ASN A 27 4.78 -44.25 -56.76
C ASN A 27 5.38 -43.91 -55.38
N THR A 28 5.88 -44.94 -54.69
CA THR A 28 6.40 -44.85 -53.31
C THR A 28 7.74 -44.13 -53.17
N ALA A 29 8.45 -43.86 -54.28
CA ALA A 29 9.77 -43.23 -54.25
C ALA A 29 9.73 -41.71 -53.95
N LEU A 30 8.63 -41.04 -54.27
CA LEU A 30 8.42 -39.60 -54.01
C LEU A 30 7.76 -39.31 -52.65
N ILE A 31 7.39 -40.37 -51.93
CA ILE A 31 6.51 -40.36 -50.78
C ILE A 31 7.27 -40.26 -49.43
N ASN A 32 8.61 -40.16 -49.47
CA ASN A 32 9.54 -40.25 -48.32
C ASN A 32 9.65 -41.69 -47.80
N VAL A 33 10.84 -42.27 -47.93
CA VAL A 33 11.07 -43.74 -47.96
C VAL A 33 11.81 -44.25 -46.71
N ALA A 34 11.65 -43.57 -45.58
CA ALA A 34 12.31 -44.01 -44.35
C ALA A 34 11.53 -45.18 -43.72
N ASP A 35 12.23 -46.28 -43.36
CA ASP A 35 11.65 -47.53 -42.83
C ASP A 35 10.93 -47.36 -41.48
N ASP A 36 10.97 -46.17 -40.89
CA ASP A 36 10.40 -45.77 -39.61
C ASP A 36 9.04 -45.06 -39.72
N ILE A 37 8.53 -44.84 -40.94
CA ILE A 37 7.25 -44.16 -41.17
C ILE A 37 6.10 -45.19 -41.18
N ASP A 38 5.12 -45.02 -40.29
CA ASP A 38 3.88 -45.81 -40.30
C ASP A 38 3.02 -45.40 -41.51
N PRO A 39 2.73 -46.31 -42.46
CA PRO A 39 1.90 -45.98 -43.62
C PRO A 39 0.48 -45.53 -43.27
N ASN A 40 0.01 -45.79 -42.04
CA ASN A 40 -1.29 -45.35 -41.56
C ASN A 40 -1.23 -44.08 -40.70
N ASP A 41 -0.02 -43.60 -40.36
CA ASP A 41 0.21 -42.38 -39.57
C ASP A 41 1.52 -41.70 -40.01
N PRO A 42 1.55 -41.16 -41.24
CA PRO A 42 2.79 -40.75 -41.92
C PRO A 42 3.46 -39.55 -41.23
N ASN A 43 2.64 -38.66 -40.67
CA ASN A 43 3.08 -37.48 -39.92
C ASN A 43 3.18 -37.74 -38.40
N SER A 44 2.83 -38.94 -37.93
CA SER A 44 2.86 -39.33 -36.52
C SER A 44 2.04 -38.41 -35.61
N ASP A 45 0.91 -37.91 -36.11
CA ASP A 45 0.07 -36.89 -35.50
C ASP A 45 -1.36 -37.36 -35.20
N ASN A 46 -1.67 -38.63 -35.49
CA ASN A 46 -2.95 -39.25 -35.16
C ASN A 46 -3.25 -39.25 -33.66
N TRP A 47 -4.40 -38.67 -33.28
CA TRP A 47 -4.94 -38.72 -31.93
C TRP A 47 -5.68 -40.04 -31.66
N ASN A 48 -5.42 -40.67 -30.52
CA ASN A 48 -6.21 -41.79 -30.03
C ASN A 48 -6.17 -41.85 -28.50
N TYR A 49 -7.34 -41.78 -27.87
CA TYR A 49 -7.51 -42.04 -26.45
C TYR A 49 -8.92 -42.53 -26.14
N ASP A 50 -9.01 -43.64 -25.41
CA ASP A 50 -10.25 -44.18 -24.85
C ASP A 50 -10.29 -43.95 -23.33
N GLU A 51 -11.41 -43.42 -22.84
CA GLU A 51 -11.61 -43.13 -21.41
C GLU A 51 -11.46 -44.40 -20.57
N GLY A 52 -10.55 -44.39 -19.59
CA GLY A 52 -10.26 -45.52 -18.70
C GLY A 52 -9.11 -46.42 -19.14
N THR A 53 -8.48 -46.14 -20.29
CA THR A 53 -7.22 -46.80 -20.66
C THR A 53 -6.02 -46.17 -19.93
N ASN A 54 -4.97 -46.96 -19.74
CA ASN A 54 -3.67 -46.47 -19.26
C ASN A 54 -2.68 -46.23 -20.42
N ASP A 55 -3.17 -46.22 -21.66
CA ASP A 55 -2.34 -46.01 -22.85
C ASP A 55 -2.46 -44.56 -23.32
N TYR A 56 -1.44 -43.77 -22.99
CA TYR A 56 -1.38 -42.34 -23.30
C TYR A 56 -0.49 -42.04 -24.50
N ARG A 57 -0.06 -43.04 -25.28
CA ARG A 57 0.96 -42.86 -26.32
C ARG A 57 0.54 -41.90 -27.45
N ARG A 58 -0.76 -41.82 -27.76
CA ARG A 58 -1.33 -41.01 -28.86
C ARG A 58 -2.33 -39.95 -28.38
N ILE A 59 -2.35 -39.63 -27.08
CA ILE A 59 -3.32 -38.66 -26.53
C ILE A 59 -3.03 -37.20 -26.94
N ASN A 60 -1.79 -36.89 -27.32
CA ASN A 60 -1.37 -35.53 -27.71
C ASN A 60 -1.30 -35.35 -29.24
N GLY A 61 -1.85 -36.27 -30.04
CA GLY A 61 -1.95 -36.10 -31.49
C GLY A 61 -2.82 -34.90 -31.86
N THR A 62 -2.58 -34.31 -33.02
CA THR A 62 -3.32 -33.15 -33.55
C THR A 62 -4.42 -33.57 -34.53
N GLU A 63 -4.27 -34.70 -35.21
CA GLU A 63 -5.28 -35.19 -36.14
C GLU A 63 -6.41 -35.92 -35.38
N GLY A 64 -7.65 -35.44 -35.53
CA GLY A 64 -8.82 -36.09 -34.93
C GLY A 64 -9.06 -35.80 -33.43
N ASN A 65 -8.25 -34.92 -32.81
CA ASN A 65 -8.31 -34.60 -31.38
C ASN A 65 -9.49 -33.70 -30.94
N ALA A 66 -10.29 -33.22 -31.89
CA ALA A 66 -11.36 -32.24 -31.65
C ALA A 66 -12.49 -32.72 -30.70
N LEU A 67 -12.57 -34.04 -30.47
CA LEU A 67 -13.54 -34.66 -29.57
C LEU A 67 -13.11 -34.61 -28.09
N ASP A 68 -11.82 -34.41 -27.81
CA ASP A 68 -11.23 -34.47 -26.46
C ASP A 68 -10.61 -33.13 -26.02
N ALA A 69 -9.77 -32.51 -26.86
CA ALA A 69 -9.04 -31.27 -26.53
C ALA A 69 -9.88 -29.97 -26.64
N GLY A 70 -11.16 -30.09 -26.99
CA GLY A 70 -12.07 -28.98 -27.25
C GLY A 70 -12.12 -28.60 -28.73
N ARG A 71 -13.23 -27.96 -29.15
CA ARG A 71 -13.52 -27.63 -30.56
C ARG A 71 -12.69 -26.48 -31.13
N TYR A 72 -11.48 -26.26 -30.62
CA TYR A 72 -10.58 -25.24 -31.12
C TYR A 72 -9.59 -25.90 -32.08
N PRO A 73 -9.31 -25.29 -33.24
CA PRO A 73 -8.26 -25.80 -34.12
C PRO A 73 -6.90 -25.65 -33.44
N ASP A 74 -6.03 -26.65 -33.63
CA ASP A 74 -4.62 -26.52 -33.29
C ASP A 74 -3.99 -25.39 -34.12
N THR A 75 -3.19 -24.55 -33.47
CA THR A 75 -2.59 -23.37 -34.09
C THR A 75 -1.16 -23.19 -33.61
N GLU A 76 -0.29 -22.74 -34.52
CA GLU A 76 1.08 -22.34 -34.19
C GLU A 76 1.12 -21.01 -33.40
N ASP A 77 0.00 -20.29 -33.30
CA ASP A 77 -0.16 -19.07 -32.49
C ASP A 77 -0.60 -19.41 -31.06
N LEU A 78 0.38 -19.67 -30.20
CA LEU A 78 0.15 -20.09 -28.81
C LEU A 78 -0.38 -18.96 -27.91
N ASP A 79 -0.12 -17.68 -28.22
CA ASP A 79 -0.62 -16.54 -27.42
C ASP A 79 -1.91 -15.91 -27.98
N ARG A 80 -2.39 -16.40 -29.12
CA ARG A 80 -3.66 -16.01 -29.77
C ARG A 80 -3.69 -14.53 -30.13
N THR A 81 -2.54 -13.95 -30.46
CA THR A 81 -2.44 -12.55 -30.88
C THR A 81 -2.80 -12.33 -32.34
N GLY A 82 -2.96 -13.41 -33.13
CA GLY A 82 -3.22 -13.39 -34.56
C GLY A 82 -1.94 -13.29 -35.42
N PHE A 83 -0.77 -13.37 -34.79
CA PHE A 83 0.54 -13.35 -35.45
C PHE A 83 1.37 -14.54 -34.99
N LEU A 84 2.18 -15.08 -35.90
CA LEU A 84 3.10 -16.16 -35.57
C LEU A 84 4.40 -15.58 -34.99
N ASP A 85 4.66 -15.87 -33.73
CA ASP A 85 5.91 -15.55 -33.04
C ASP A 85 7.04 -16.47 -33.53
N LYS A 86 7.97 -15.93 -34.34
CA LYS A 86 9.12 -16.68 -34.90
C LYS A 86 10.45 -16.41 -34.18
N THR A 87 10.46 -15.47 -33.25
CA THR A 87 11.65 -15.05 -32.52
C THR A 87 12.02 -16.07 -31.46
N ASN A 88 13.28 -16.53 -31.46
CA ASN A 88 13.80 -17.51 -30.50
C ASN A 88 14.67 -16.82 -29.45
N ASP A 89 14.02 -16.02 -28.61
CA ASP A 89 14.64 -15.26 -27.53
C ASP A 89 14.29 -15.91 -26.18
N TYR A 90 15.18 -16.76 -25.67
CA TYR A 90 14.90 -17.51 -24.45
C TYR A 90 16.14 -17.72 -23.56
N PHE A 91 15.83 -17.91 -22.28
CA PHE A 91 16.75 -18.38 -21.26
C PHE A 91 16.67 -19.92 -21.21
N THR A 92 17.83 -20.59 -21.18
CA THR A 92 17.89 -22.05 -21.15
C THR A 92 18.72 -22.55 -19.98
N LYS A 93 18.30 -23.66 -19.39
CA LYS A 93 19.09 -24.40 -18.40
C LYS A 93 18.84 -25.89 -18.56
N SER A 94 19.93 -26.64 -18.63
CA SER A 94 19.90 -28.10 -18.59
C SER A 94 20.46 -28.57 -17.25
N PHE A 95 19.81 -29.57 -16.66
CA PHE A 95 20.27 -30.26 -15.47
C PHE A 95 19.87 -31.73 -15.56
N THR A 96 20.53 -32.58 -14.78
CA THR A 96 20.25 -34.02 -14.75
C THR A 96 19.44 -34.38 -13.50
N LEU A 97 18.65 -35.46 -13.55
CA LEU A 97 17.78 -35.85 -12.43
C LEU A 97 18.55 -36.46 -11.23
N ASP A 98 19.85 -36.68 -11.38
CA ASP A 98 20.82 -37.04 -10.35
C ASP A 98 21.64 -35.85 -9.83
N ASP A 99 21.39 -34.64 -10.35
CA ASP A 99 22.12 -33.43 -9.95
C ASP A 99 21.86 -33.06 -8.49
N THR A 100 22.93 -32.97 -7.71
CA THR A 100 22.89 -32.54 -6.30
C THR A 100 22.81 -31.03 -6.12
N THR A 101 23.09 -30.26 -7.18
CA THR A 101 23.18 -28.79 -7.13
C THR A 101 21.82 -28.14 -6.97
N TYR A 102 20.82 -28.62 -7.71
CA TYR A 102 19.44 -28.10 -7.67
C TYR A 102 18.51 -28.90 -6.77
N PHE A 103 18.98 -30.03 -6.25
CA PHE A 103 18.21 -30.88 -5.35
C PHE A 103 17.93 -30.17 -4.03
N SER A 104 16.64 -29.97 -3.74
CA SER A 104 16.16 -29.24 -2.54
C SER A 104 15.49 -30.15 -1.51
N GLY A 105 15.22 -31.40 -1.86
CA GLY A 105 14.64 -32.37 -0.94
C GLY A 105 13.90 -33.51 -1.63
N GLU A 106 13.57 -34.53 -0.84
CA GLU A 106 12.76 -35.67 -1.24
C GLU A 106 11.68 -35.89 -0.18
N THR A 107 10.47 -36.24 -0.61
CA THR A 107 9.40 -36.51 0.35
C THR A 107 9.54 -37.92 0.92
N VAL A 108 9.27 -38.05 2.21
CA VAL A 108 9.40 -39.30 2.96
C VAL A 108 8.05 -39.64 3.58
N LYS A 109 7.64 -40.91 3.44
CA LYS A 109 6.43 -41.45 4.08
C LYS A 109 6.84 -42.67 4.91
N ASP A 110 6.47 -42.69 6.18
CA ASP A 110 6.77 -43.78 7.11
C ASP A 110 8.27 -44.15 7.19
N GLY A 111 9.15 -43.14 7.05
CA GLY A 111 10.60 -43.32 7.08
C GLY A 111 11.23 -43.82 5.78
N GLN A 112 10.44 -44.04 4.71
CA GLN A 112 10.94 -44.43 3.39
C GLN A 112 10.74 -43.29 2.37
N PRO A 113 11.75 -43.01 1.52
CA PRO A 113 11.59 -42.08 0.41
C PRO A 113 10.48 -42.52 -0.55
N THR A 114 9.62 -41.59 -0.96
CA THR A 114 8.52 -41.89 -1.90
C THR A 114 8.96 -41.86 -3.36
N GLY A 115 10.17 -41.36 -3.64
CA GLY A 115 10.69 -41.10 -5.00
C GLY A 115 10.35 -39.71 -5.55
N TRP A 116 9.50 -38.92 -4.89
CA TRP A 116 9.23 -37.53 -5.29
C TRP A 116 10.34 -36.60 -4.85
N ARG A 117 11.05 -36.04 -5.83
CA ARG A 117 12.18 -35.12 -5.65
C ARG A 117 11.80 -33.69 -6.02
N LEU A 118 12.23 -32.73 -5.21
CA LEU A 118 12.08 -31.31 -5.46
C LEU A 118 13.39 -30.72 -5.99
N PHE A 119 13.33 -30.17 -7.20
CA PHE A 119 14.43 -29.40 -7.80
C PHE A 119 14.08 -27.91 -7.80
N ARG A 120 15.04 -27.07 -7.40
CA ARG A 120 14.92 -25.60 -7.46
C ARG A 120 16.08 -25.03 -8.25
N ILE A 121 15.75 -24.35 -9.34
CA ILE A 121 16.72 -23.77 -10.26
C ILE A 121 16.61 -22.24 -10.15
N PRO A 122 17.65 -21.55 -9.68
CA PRO A 122 17.69 -20.08 -9.68
C PRO A 122 17.59 -19.52 -11.11
N LEU A 123 16.77 -18.47 -11.30
CA LEU A 123 16.63 -17.83 -12.62
C LEU A 123 17.95 -17.23 -13.13
N SER A 124 18.83 -16.80 -12.23
CA SER A 124 20.18 -16.30 -12.56
C SER A 124 21.10 -17.36 -13.17
N HIS A 125 20.80 -18.65 -13.00
CA HIS A 125 21.59 -19.74 -13.56
C HIS A 125 21.21 -20.13 -14.98
N PHE A 126 20.12 -19.56 -15.52
CA PHE A 126 19.77 -19.77 -16.90
C PHE A 126 20.64 -18.91 -17.80
N GLU A 127 21.08 -19.50 -18.90
CA GLU A 127 21.95 -18.87 -19.88
C GLU A 127 21.11 -18.34 -21.04
N MET A 128 21.49 -17.17 -21.56
CA MET A 128 20.88 -16.62 -22.76
C MET A 128 21.45 -17.38 -23.97
N ILE A 129 20.58 -17.90 -24.83
CA ILE A 129 21.03 -18.62 -26.02
C ILE A 129 21.76 -17.72 -27.02
N ASP A 130 21.36 -16.46 -27.09
CA ASP A 130 22.01 -15.43 -27.90
C ASP A 130 22.52 -14.31 -26.99
N SER A 131 23.84 -14.22 -26.85
CA SER A 131 24.53 -13.19 -26.06
C SER A 131 24.43 -11.78 -26.66
N THR A 132 23.86 -11.62 -27.86
CA THR A 132 23.68 -10.32 -28.53
C THR A 132 22.26 -9.75 -28.41
N GLY A 133 21.32 -10.50 -27.84
CA GLY A 133 19.95 -10.03 -27.64
C GLY A 133 19.76 -9.18 -26.36
N ASN A 134 18.62 -8.48 -26.29
CA ASN A 134 18.19 -7.68 -25.13
C ASN A 134 17.14 -8.45 -24.30
N GLN A 135 17.30 -9.78 -24.12
CA GLN A 135 16.32 -10.57 -23.38
C GLN A 135 16.37 -10.21 -21.89
N GLU A 136 15.21 -9.90 -21.31
CA GLU A 136 15.06 -9.57 -19.90
C GLU A 136 13.98 -10.46 -19.26
N TRP A 137 14.08 -10.73 -17.96
CA TRP A 137 13.06 -11.47 -17.20
C TRP A 137 11.74 -10.71 -16.99
N ASN A 138 11.60 -9.52 -17.58
CA ASN A 138 10.44 -8.64 -17.41
C ASN A 138 9.20 -9.16 -18.16
N GLU A 139 9.38 -9.91 -19.25
CA GLU A 139 8.31 -10.42 -20.11
C GLU A 139 8.65 -11.85 -20.57
N ILE A 140 8.20 -12.83 -19.80
CA ILE A 140 8.29 -14.26 -20.17
C ILE A 140 6.90 -14.75 -20.54
N LYS A 141 6.72 -15.09 -21.83
CA LYS A 141 5.43 -15.58 -22.37
C LYS A 141 5.26 -17.10 -22.27
N PHE A 142 6.33 -17.85 -22.49
CA PHE A 142 6.27 -19.31 -22.63
C PHE A 142 7.34 -20.01 -21.79
N CYS A 143 7.02 -21.20 -21.32
CA CYS A 143 7.97 -22.12 -20.69
C CYS A 143 7.98 -23.42 -21.50
N ARG A 144 9.17 -23.89 -21.88
CA ARG A 144 9.36 -25.15 -22.61
C ARG A 144 10.23 -26.09 -21.81
N VAL A 145 9.71 -27.27 -21.50
CA VAL A 145 10.46 -28.35 -20.87
C VAL A 145 10.80 -29.37 -21.94
N ARG A 146 12.07 -29.76 -22.03
CA ARG A 146 12.54 -30.80 -22.96
C ARG A 146 13.26 -31.87 -22.16
N LEU A 147 12.96 -33.13 -22.46
CA LEU A 147 13.69 -34.28 -21.96
C LEU A 147 14.54 -34.83 -23.10
N THR A 148 15.83 -35.01 -22.87
CA THR A 148 16.79 -35.58 -23.83
C THR A 148 17.64 -36.65 -23.16
N ASP A 149 18.30 -37.49 -23.95
CA ASP A 149 19.29 -38.48 -23.50
C ASP A 149 18.82 -39.41 -22.37
N THR A 150 17.55 -39.84 -22.45
CA THR A 150 16.95 -40.71 -21.45
C THR A 150 16.61 -42.08 -22.02
N THR A 151 16.84 -43.12 -21.21
CA THR A 151 16.31 -44.47 -21.43
C THR A 151 15.03 -44.72 -20.63
N GLN A 152 14.65 -43.80 -19.74
CA GLN A 152 13.39 -43.85 -18.99
C GLN A 152 12.20 -43.57 -19.91
N THR A 153 11.18 -44.40 -19.78
CA THR A 153 9.97 -44.34 -20.61
C THR A 153 8.95 -43.29 -20.11
N TRP A 154 9.07 -42.83 -18.86
CA TRP A 154 8.15 -41.87 -18.25
C TRP A 154 8.83 -41.02 -17.17
N VAL A 155 8.45 -39.74 -17.10
CA VAL A 155 8.78 -38.80 -16.01
C VAL A 155 7.48 -38.21 -15.52
N GLN A 156 7.22 -38.30 -14.22
CA GLN A 156 6.04 -37.71 -13.59
C GLN A 156 6.40 -36.37 -12.96
N ILE A 157 5.67 -35.33 -13.34
CA ILE A 157 5.83 -33.99 -12.80
C ILE A 157 4.58 -33.69 -11.97
N ALA A 158 4.73 -33.67 -10.64
CA ALA A 158 3.61 -33.32 -9.77
C ALA A 158 3.24 -31.84 -9.90
N LYS A 159 4.24 -30.96 -10.04
CA LYS A 159 4.05 -29.51 -10.01
C LYS A 159 5.24 -28.78 -10.62
N ILE A 160 4.97 -27.73 -11.39
CA ILE A 160 5.97 -26.74 -11.82
C ILE A 160 5.50 -25.38 -11.32
N GLU A 161 6.36 -24.64 -10.62
CA GLU A 161 6.05 -23.30 -10.12
C GLU A 161 7.21 -22.34 -10.34
N LEU A 162 6.87 -21.13 -10.78
CA LEU A 162 7.77 -19.99 -10.71
C LEU A 162 7.54 -19.29 -9.37
N VAL A 163 8.49 -19.45 -8.46
CA VAL A 163 8.40 -18.88 -7.11
C VAL A 163 9.22 -17.59 -7.05
N GLY A 164 8.55 -16.46 -6.88
CA GLY A 164 9.19 -15.17 -6.60
C GLY A 164 9.44 -14.99 -5.11
N ASN A 165 10.60 -14.41 -4.77
CA ASN A 165 10.87 -13.97 -3.40
C ASN A 165 10.52 -12.48 -3.27
N GLU A 166 9.80 -12.12 -2.21
CA GLU A 166 9.56 -10.70 -1.87
C GLU A 166 10.83 -10.00 -1.35
N TRP A 167 11.84 -10.79 -0.97
CA TRP A 167 13.16 -10.30 -0.60
C TRP A 167 14.07 -10.25 -1.83
N GLN A 168 14.63 -9.09 -2.07
CA GLN A 168 15.61 -8.84 -3.12
C GLN A 168 17.02 -9.07 -2.57
N GLU A 169 17.78 -9.93 -3.22
CA GLU A 169 19.22 -10.07 -2.95
C GLU A 169 19.94 -8.76 -3.26
N LEU A 170 20.82 -8.31 -2.35
CA LEU A 170 21.72 -7.19 -2.62
C LEU A 170 23.12 -7.67 -3.03
N GLY A 171 23.47 -8.92 -2.69
CA GLY A 171 24.78 -9.51 -2.92
C GLY A 171 25.70 -9.35 -1.72
N VAL A 172 27.01 -9.25 -1.97
CA VAL A 172 28.06 -9.26 -0.94
C VAL A 172 28.81 -7.92 -0.89
N ALA A 173 29.24 -7.52 0.30
CA ALA A 173 30.07 -6.35 0.54
C ALA A 173 31.17 -6.65 1.57
N PRO A 174 32.33 -5.98 1.52
CA PRO A 174 33.25 -5.91 2.65
C PRO A 174 32.56 -5.28 3.87
N ASP A 175 32.96 -5.65 5.09
CA ASP A 175 32.32 -5.14 6.30
C ASP A 175 32.39 -3.60 6.42
N SER A 176 33.48 -3.01 5.93
CA SER A 176 33.71 -1.56 5.91
C SER A 176 32.84 -0.78 4.90
N SER A 177 32.17 -1.46 3.97
CA SER A 177 31.35 -0.85 2.92
C SER A 177 29.87 -1.07 3.17
N ASN A 178 29.03 -0.16 2.68
CA ASN A 178 27.57 -0.35 2.59
C ASN A 178 27.09 -0.49 1.13
N VAL A 179 28.03 -0.59 0.19
CA VAL A 179 27.74 -0.84 -1.22
C VAL A 179 27.88 -2.33 -1.47
N TYR A 180 26.76 -2.97 -1.82
CA TYR A 180 26.70 -4.39 -2.14
C TYR A 180 26.85 -4.58 -3.66
N SER A 181 27.57 -5.63 -4.04
CA SER A 181 27.74 -6.01 -5.44
C SER A 181 27.10 -7.38 -5.66
N LYS A 182 26.34 -7.49 -6.76
CA LYS A 182 25.83 -8.77 -7.27
C LYS A 182 26.82 -9.52 -8.15
N THR A 183 27.82 -8.81 -8.67
CA THR A 183 28.76 -9.38 -9.63
C THR A 183 29.55 -10.52 -8.99
N ASN A 184 29.38 -11.74 -9.50
CA ASN A 184 29.96 -12.98 -8.97
C ASN A 184 29.55 -13.34 -7.53
N SER A 185 28.45 -12.76 -7.01
CA SER A 185 27.99 -13.06 -5.65
C SER A 185 26.77 -13.97 -5.60
N ASP A 186 26.09 -14.22 -6.72
CA ASP A 186 24.86 -15.03 -6.75
C ASP A 186 25.12 -16.49 -6.31
N SER A 187 26.33 -17.00 -6.51
CA SER A 187 26.77 -18.30 -5.96
C SER A 187 27.21 -18.22 -4.49
N VAL A 188 27.58 -17.04 -4.01
CA VAL A 188 28.14 -16.81 -2.66
C VAL A 188 27.05 -16.50 -1.64
N PHE A 189 26.01 -15.78 -2.03
CA PHE A 189 24.89 -15.43 -1.17
C PHE A 189 23.58 -15.53 -1.96
N ALA A 190 22.67 -16.35 -1.47
CA ALA A 190 21.38 -16.58 -2.09
C ALA A 190 20.27 -16.63 -1.04
N ILE A 191 19.07 -16.21 -1.42
CA ILE A 191 17.89 -16.28 -0.56
C ILE A 191 16.96 -17.37 -1.07
N SER A 192 16.52 -18.23 -0.16
CA SER A 192 15.48 -19.22 -0.47
C SER A 192 14.46 -19.31 0.66
N VAL A 193 13.53 -20.25 0.55
CA VAL A 193 12.51 -20.52 1.57
C VAL A 193 12.54 -21.99 1.97
N ILE A 194 12.35 -22.26 3.25
CA ILE A 194 12.21 -23.63 3.78
C ILE A 194 10.86 -23.72 4.48
N ASN A 195 10.13 -24.82 4.31
CA ASN A 195 8.77 -24.91 4.84
C ASN A 195 8.40 -26.33 5.30
N THR A 196 7.28 -26.41 6.02
CA THR A 196 6.78 -27.63 6.68
C THR A 196 6.20 -28.70 5.74
N GLU A 197 5.92 -28.36 4.48
CA GLU A 197 5.32 -29.29 3.51
C GLU A 197 6.37 -29.87 2.54
N ASP A 198 7.23 -29.00 2.01
CA ASP A 198 8.23 -29.33 0.99
C ASP A 198 9.52 -29.91 1.61
N ASN A 199 9.80 -29.62 2.89
CA ASN A 199 11.06 -29.99 3.54
C ASN A 199 10.82 -30.79 4.82
N ALA A 200 11.04 -32.12 4.76
CA ALA A 200 10.81 -33.03 5.88
C ALA A 200 11.67 -32.74 7.13
N ASN A 201 12.85 -32.14 6.94
CA ASN A 201 13.79 -31.85 8.03
C ASN A 201 13.54 -30.50 8.72
N TYR A 202 12.56 -29.73 8.27
CA TYR A 202 12.28 -28.41 8.82
C TYR A 202 11.30 -28.50 10.00
N ALA A 203 11.73 -27.97 11.14
CA ALA A 203 10.90 -27.82 12.33
C ALA A 203 10.81 -26.32 12.70
N PRO A 204 9.61 -25.73 12.72
CA PRO A 204 9.45 -24.33 13.11
C PRO A 204 9.77 -24.12 14.60
N PRO A 205 10.07 -22.88 15.02
CA PRO A 205 10.25 -22.56 16.43
C PRO A 205 9.03 -22.93 17.27
N LYS A 206 9.24 -23.23 18.55
CA LYS A 206 8.20 -23.66 19.46
C LYS A 206 7.10 -22.61 19.58
N GLY A 207 5.88 -23.02 19.23
CA GLY A 207 4.69 -22.17 19.28
C GLY A 207 4.41 -21.41 18.00
N VAL A 208 5.29 -21.49 17.00
CA VAL A 208 5.06 -21.01 15.63
C VAL A 208 4.41 -22.13 14.84
N LYS A 209 3.27 -21.83 14.23
CA LYS A 209 2.51 -22.76 13.40
C LYS A 209 1.75 -21.98 12.34
N GLY A 210 1.57 -22.59 11.18
CA GLY A 210 0.74 -22.02 10.13
C GLY A 210 -0.72 -21.80 10.57
N GLU A 211 -1.35 -20.82 9.94
CA GLU A 211 -2.75 -20.46 10.17
C GLU A 211 -3.65 -21.68 9.97
N TYR A 212 -4.56 -21.89 10.92
CA TYR A 212 -5.51 -22.98 10.85
C TYR A 212 -6.87 -22.43 10.43
N ASP A 213 -7.27 -22.76 9.21
CA ASP A 213 -8.60 -22.48 8.72
C ASP A 213 -9.58 -23.48 9.34
N ARG A 214 -10.44 -22.96 10.22
CA ARG A 214 -11.45 -23.77 10.93
C ARG A 214 -12.57 -24.27 10.03
N ILE A 215 -12.80 -23.62 8.88
CA ILE A 215 -13.91 -23.98 7.97
C ILE A 215 -13.49 -25.16 7.10
N ASN A 216 -12.29 -25.08 6.52
CA ASN A 216 -11.78 -26.11 5.63
C ASN A 216 -10.98 -27.19 6.37
N GLU A 217 -10.72 -27.01 7.67
CA GLU A 217 -9.85 -27.86 8.50
C GLU A 217 -8.41 -27.99 7.97
N ILE A 218 -7.99 -27.05 7.12
CA ILE A 218 -6.66 -27.01 6.52
C ILE A 218 -5.77 -26.10 7.35
N ARG A 219 -4.54 -26.55 7.61
CA ARG A 219 -3.47 -25.70 8.11
C ARG A 219 -2.63 -25.23 6.93
N SER A 220 -2.48 -23.92 6.78
CA SER A 220 -1.54 -23.33 5.83
C SER A 220 -0.11 -23.73 6.17
N LYS A 221 0.74 -23.87 5.15
CA LYS A 221 2.17 -24.11 5.35
C LYS A 221 2.82 -22.99 6.15
N GLU A 222 3.69 -23.40 7.07
CA GLU A 222 4.61 -22.53 7.80
C GLU A 222 5.94 -22.50 7.03
N GLN A 223 6.55 -21.31 6.87
CA GLN A 223 7.75 -21.09 6.06
C GLN A 223 8.72 -20.07 6.69
N SER A 224 10.01 -20.39 6.65
CA SER A 224 11.14 -19.52 7.03
C SER A 224 11.91 -18.99 5.82
N LEU A 225 12.49 -17.79 5.95
CA LEU A 225 13.43 -17.24 4.98
C LEU A 225 14.82 -17.83 5.24
N VAL A 226 15.46 -18.38 4.22
CA VAL A 226 16.82 -18.92 4.30
C VAL A 226 17.79 -17.95 3.66
N LEU A 227 18.77 -17.49 4.44
CA LEU A 227 19.96 -16.79 3.96
C LEU A 227 21.07 -17.82 3.80
N LYS A 228 21.27 -18.30 2.57
CA LYS A 228 22.32 -19.25 2.24
C LYS A 228 23.58 -18.49 1.86
N PHE A 229 24.70 -18.90 2.43
CA PHE A 229 26.01 -18.37 2.09
C PHE A 229 26.99 -19.50 1.82
N ASP A 230 27.76 -19.39 0.74
CA ASP A 230 28.75 -20.37 0.36
C ASP A 230 30.07 -19.69 0.01
N ASN A 231 31.17 -20.12 0.65
CA ASN A 231 32.50 -19.54 0.51
C ASN A 231 32.51 -18.01 0.73
N LEU A 232 31.76 -17.52 1.72
CA LEU A 232 31.73 -16.10 2.04
C LEU A 232 33.09 -15.66 2.58
N SER A 233 33.71 -14.73 1.86
CA SER A 233 35.03 -14.17 2.17
C SER A 233 35.16 -13.67 3.61
N PRO A 234 36.38 -13.64 4.17
CA PRO A 234 36.60 -13.18 5.52
C PRO A 234 36.26 -11.69 5.63
N ARG A 235 35.67 -11.26 6.74
CA ARG A 235 35.23 -9.87 6.95
C ARG A 235 34.30 -9.32 5.85
N HIS A 236 33.53 -10.20 5.20
CA HIS A 236 32.47 -9.81 4.27
C HIS A 236 31.09 -10.08 4.87
N LYS A 237 30.08 -9.44 4.28
CA LYS A 237 28.68 -9.58 4.65
C LYS A 237 27.79 -9.74 3.42
N GLY A 238 26.80 -10.61 3.53
CA GLY A 238 25.74 -10.79 2.54
C GLY A 238 24.43 -10.18 3.04
N ALA A 239 23.63 -9.59 2.14
CA ALA A 239 22.39 -8.92 2.53
C ALA A 239 21.24 -9.13 1.54
N ALA A 240 20.05 -9.08 2.11
CA ALA A 240 18.75 -9.14 1.46
C ALA A 240 17.93 -7.91 1.85
N LEU A 241 17.12 -7.37 0.93
CA LEU A 241 16.28 -6.20 1.14
C LEU A 241 14.83 -6.51 0.81
N LYS A 242 13.92 -6.16 1.73
CA LYS A 242 12.48 -6.11 1.50
C LYS A 242 12.01 -4.67 1.54
N THR A 243 11.46 -4.19 0.43
CA THR A 243 10.93 -2.84 0.32
C THR A 243 9.42 -2.82 0.55
N LEU A 244 8.96 -1.92 1.42
CA LEU A 244 7.56 -1.77 1.84
C LEU A 244 6.83 -0.70 1.00
N VAL A 245 6.95 -0.78 -0.32
CA VAL A 245 6.50 0.27 -1.28
C VAL A 245 5.00 0.59 -1.16
N ASN A 246 4.18 -0.34 -0.65
CA ASN A 246 2.72 -0.25 -0.68
C ASN A 246 2.04 0.08 0.66
N VAL A 247 2.78 0.46 1.72
CA VAL A 247 2.15 0.81 3.00
C VAL A 247 1.76 2.29 3.01
N THR A 248 0.75 2.66 2.23
CA THR A 248 0.09 3.97 2.31
C THR A 248 -1.17 3.87 3.20
N GLY A 249 -1.50 4.91 3.96
CA GLY A 249 -2.67 4.96 4.86
C GLY A 249 -2.43 4.53 6.31
N ASP A 250 -3.51 4.26 7.06
CA ASP A 250 -3.48 3.98 8.52
C ASP A 250 -2.58 2.80 8.92
N ARG A 251 -2.27 1.89 7.98
CA ARG A 251 -1.35 0.76 8.17
C ARG A 251 0.13 1.21 8.29
N ALA A 252 0.51 2.36 7.74
CA ALA A 252 1.87 2.90 7.83
C ALA A 252 2.24 3.36 9.24
N LYS A 253 1.24 3.83 10.01
CA LYS A 253 1.39 4.33 11.38
C LYS A 253 1.40 3.22 12.45
N SER A 254 1.29 1.95 12.02
CA SER A 254 0.95 0.82 12.89
C SER A 254 2.08 0.43 13.87
N TYR A 255 3.35 0.60 13.49
CA TYR A 255 4.48 0.15 14.33
C TYR A 255 4.52 0.85 15.71
N LEU A 256 4.13 2.12 15.78
CA LEU A 256 4.09 2.89 17.04
C LEU A 256 3.06 2.37 18.04
N THR A 257 2.05 1.62 17.59
CA THR A 257 1.01 1.06 18.45
C THR A 257 1.53 -0.15 19.24
N TYR A 258 2.63 -0.77 18.82
CA TYR A 258 3.17 -1.95 19.49
C TYR A 258 4.35 -1.58 20.38
N ASP A 259 4.58 -2.38 21.41
CA ASP A 259 5.69 -2.20 22.35
C ASP A 259 6.94 -2.93 21.90
N LYS A 260 6.80 -4.08 21.21
CA LYS A 260 7.92 -4.97 20.91
C LYS A 260 7.91 -5.48 19.48
N MET A 261 9.08 -5.62 18.88
CA MET A 261 9.32 -6.36 17.64
C MET A 261 10.06 -7.65 17.98
N LYS A 262 9.56 -8.78 17.47
CA LYS A 262 10.11 -10.11 17.72
C LYS A 262 10.41 -10.83 16.43
N MET A 263 11.43 -11.68 16.45
CA MET A 263 11.82 -12.55 15.34
C MET A 263 12.65 -13.71 15.88
N TYR A 264 12.62 -14.86 15.21
CA TYR A 264 13.48 -15.99 15.50
C TYR A 264 14.56 -16.13 14.43
N VAL A 265 15.73 -16.59 14.85
CA VAL A 265 16.87 -16.86 13.98
C VAL A 265 17.31 -18.31 14.21
N TYR A 266 17.60 -19.03 13.15
CA TYR A 266 18.16 -20.39 13.21
C TYR A 266 19.57 -20.37 12.64
N GLY A 267 20.54 -20.93 13.34
CA GLY A 267 21.89 -21.12 12.81
C GLY A 267 22.12 -22.54 12.30
N ASN A 268 22.55 -22.69 11.05
CA ASN A 268 22.93 -23.96 10.46
C ASN A 268 24.28 -23.85 9.72
N SER A 269 25.40 -23.97 10.45
CA SER A 269 26.72 -23.88 9.84
C SER A 269 27.78 -24.54 10.74
N PRO A 270 28.83 -25.17 10.17
CA PRO A 270 29.97 -25.65 10.95
C PRO A 270 30.67 -24.56 11.78
N TRP A 271 30.56 -23.30 11.37
CA TRP A 271 31.15 -22.14 12.05
C TRP A 271 30.20 -21.48 13.07
N ILE A 272 29.00 -22.05 13.25
CA ILE A 272 28.00 -21.66 14.24
C ILE A 272 27.91 -22.76 15.29
N GLY A 273 28.62 -22.57 16.42
CA GLY A 273 28.61 -23.49 17.54
C GLY A 273 27.49 -23.22 18.55
N THR A 274 27.44 -24.05 19.59
CA THR A 274 26.53 -23.88 20.73
C THR A 274 27.03 -22.84 21.74
N THR A 275 28.35 -22.71 21.89
CA THR A 275 29.00 -21.78 22.83
C THR A 275 29.62 -20.58 22.12
N GLU A 276 30.27 -20.81 20.99
CA GLU A 276 30.97 -19.79 20.20
C GLU A 276 30.43 -19.74 18.78
N THR A 277 30.44 -18.55 18.18
CA THR A 277 30.01 -18.34 16.81
C THR A 277 30.90 -17.34 16.10
N LYS A 278 31.17 -17.62 14.83
CA LYS A 278 31.92 -16.75 13.92
C LYS A 278 31.00 -15.97 12.97
N VAL A 279 29.67 -16.07 13.17
CA VAL A 279 28.67 -15.47 12.29
C VAL A 279 27.75 -14.55 13.07
N GLU A 280 27.64 -13.31 12.61
CA GLU A 280 26.70 -12.32 13.16
C GLU A 280 25.54 -12.12 12.18
N PHE A 281 24.32 -12.15 12.68
CA PHE A 281 23.14 -11.70 11.98
C PHE A 281 22.96 -10.19 12.19
N PHE A 282 22.52 -9.49 11.15
CA PHE A 282 22.08 -8.10 11.30
C PHE A 282 20.74 -7.85 10.60
N MET A 283 19.97 -6.95 11.18
CA MET A 283 18.71 -6.45 10.62
C MET A 283 18.71 -4.93 10.67
N ARG A 284 18.56 -4.28 9.52
CA ARG A 284 18.33 -2.84 9.40
C ARG A 284 16.90 -2.55 9.00
N PHE A 285 16.31 -1.53 9.57
CA PHE A 285 14.98 -1.07 9.17
C PHE A 285 14.85 0.44 9.36
N GLY A 286 14.27 1.11 8.38
CA GLY A 286 14.23 2.57 8.35
C GLY A 286 13.73 3.17 7.05
N LEU A 287 14.20 4.37 6.75
CA LEU A 287 13.80 5.18 5.59
C LEU A 287 15.05 5.81 4.95
N GLY A 288 15.41 5.35 3.75
CA GLY A 288 16.57 5.87 3.03
C GLY A 288 17.86 5.60 3.79
N GLU A 289 18.60 6.67 4.11
CA GLU A 289 19.88 6.59 4.84
C GLU A 289 19.72 6.49 6.36
N ASP A 290 18.53 6.80 6.88
CA ASP A 290 18.22 6.75 8.31
C ASP A 290 17.67 5.38 8.68
N TYR A 291 18.35 4.67 9.57
CA TYR A 291 17.93 3.33 9.98
C TYR A 291 18.31 2.97 11.40
N TYR A 292 17.52 2.06 11.96
CA TYR A 292 17.89 1.24 13.11
C TYR A 292 18.58 -0.01 12.60
N GLU A 293 19.69 -0.39 13.22
CA GLU A 293 20.41 -1.64 12.95
C GLU A 293 20.49 -2.45 14.24
N LEU A 294 20.00 -3.67 14.21
CA LEU A 294 20.19 -4.68 15.23
C LEU A 294 21.25 -5.66 14.75
N VAL A 295 22.27 -5.92 15.56
CA VAL A 295 23.30 -6.92 15.30
C VAL A 295 23.28 -7.93 16.45
N GLN A 296 23.36 -9.22 16.12
CA GLN A 296 23.36 -10.28 17.11
C GLN A 296 24.18 -11.49 16.62
N PRO A 297 24.98 -12.15 17.49
CA PRO A 297 25.56 -13.45 17.17
C PRO A 297 24.49 -14.51 16.94
N VAL A 298 24.76 -15.46 16.05
CA VAL A 298 23.87 -16.60 15.78
C VAL A 298 24.46 -17.87 16.35
N TYR A 299 23.69 -18.61 17.15
CA TYR A 299 24.06 -19.90 17.73
C TYR A 299 23.40 -21.06 16.98
N ASN A 300 23.86 -22.28 17.23
CA ASN A 300 23.34 -23.46 16.53
C ASN A 300 21.85 -23.70 16.83
N GLY A 301 21.07 -23.95 15.79
CA GLY A 301 19.64 -24.19 15.87
C GLY A 301 18.82 -22.94 16.24
N TRP A 302 17.60 -23.15 16.76
CA TRP A 302 16.76 -22.07 17.31
C TRP A 302 17.23 -21.58 18.69
N ASP A 303 18.13 -22.33 19.34
CA ASP A 303 18.68 -22.04 20.68
C ASP A 303 17.59 -21.72 21.73
N GLU A 304 16.50 -22.48 21.75
CA GLU A 304 15.31 -22.18 22.57
C GLU A 304 15.54 -22.33 24.09
N ALA A 305 16.59 -23.05 24.50
CA ALA A 305 16.95 -23.24 25.90
C ALA A 305 17.47 -21.93 26.53
N GLU A 306 18.41 -21.27 25.85
CA GLU A 306 19.03 -20.03 26.31
C GLU A 306 18.37 -18.78 25.70
N ASN A 307 17.51 -18.95 24.68
CA ASN A 307 16.81 -17.90 23.94
C ASN A 307 17.75 -16.84 23.32
N ARG A 308 19.02 -17.18 23.03
CA ARG A 308 19.97 -16.20 22.49
C ARG A 308 19.64 -15.86 21.05
N ASN A 309 19.13 -16.81 20.27
CA ASN A 309 18.69 -16.60 18.89
C ASN A 309 17.27 -15.99 18.74
N THR A 310 16.67 -15.55 19.84
CA THR A 310 15.38 -14.83 19.80
C THR A 310 15.61 -13.33 19.86
N ILE A 311 15.11 -12.62 18.85
CA ILE A 311 15.09 -11.16 18.84
C ILE A 311 13.82 -10.70 19.55
N ASN A 312 14.00 -9.84 20.55
CA ASN A 312 12.91 -9.22 21.30
C ASN A 312 13.29 -7.75 21.57
N LEU A 313 13.01 -6.91 20.59
CA LEU A 313 13.38 -5.50 20.57
C LEU A 313 12.24 -4.66 21.15
N ASP A 314 12.51 -3.92 22.23
CA ASP A 314 11.56 -2.96 22.80
C ASP A 314 11.61 -1.64 22.02
N LEU A 315 10.51 -1.32 21.34
CA LEU A 315 10.38 -0.16 20.48
C LEU A 315 10.30 1.14 21.29
N ASN A 316 9.73 1.12 22.49
CA ASN A 316 9.66 2.31 23.34
C ASN A 316 11.05 2.69 23.84
N TRP A 317 11.80 1.70 24.32
CA TRP A 317 13.19 1.90 24.73
C TRP A 317 14.05 2.38 23.57
N LEU A 318 13.87 1.82 22.36
CA LEU A 318 14.59 2.26 21.17
C LEU A 318 14.34 3.74 20.84
N THR A 319 13.09 4.21 20.94
CA THR A 319 12.77 5.63 20.74
C THR A 319 13.33 6.54 21.84
N GLN A 320 13.41 6.05 23.08
CA GLN A 320 14.01 6.81 24.19
C GLN A 320 15.52 6.96 24.01
N LEU A 321 16.18 5.92 23.49
CA LEU A 321 17.61 5.93 23.22
C LEU A 321 18.01 7.06 22.25
N LYS A 322 17.12 7.44 21.32
CA LYS A 322 17.34 8.60 20.43
C LYS A 322 17.44 9.93 21.17
N LEU A 323 16.66 10.09 22.25
CA LEU A 323 16.57 11.32 23.02
C LEU A 323 17.68 11.46 24.08
N GLN A 324 18.41 10.39 24.35
CA GLN A 324 19.43 10.37 25.38
C GLN A 324 20.78 10.83 24.84
N ASP A 325 21.46 11.63 25.65
CA ASP A 325 22.85 12.01 25.46
C ASP A 325 23.75 11.05 26.21
N SER A 326 25.02 10.96 25.80
CA SER A 326 26.01 10.02 26.38
C SER A 326 26.17 10.12 27.91
N THR A 327 25.75 11.23 28.52
CA THR A 327 25.82 11.50 29.96
C THR A 327 24.59 11.01 30.74
N ASP A 328 23.42 10.82 30.11
CA ASP A 328 22.15 10.45 30.77
C ASP A 328 21.41 9.36 29.99
N VAL A 329 22.08 8.22 29.82
CA VAL A 329 21.51 7.04 29.15
C VAL A 329 20.89 6.10 30.18
N LYS A 330 19.61 5.77 29.96
CA LYS A 330 18.93 4.71 30.70
C LYS A 330 19.36 3.35 30.14
N LYS A 331 20.47 2.86 30.66
CA LYS A 331 20.98 1.53 30.34
C LYS A 331 20.05 0.44 30.87
N LEU A 332 19.94 -0.66 30.13
CA LEU A 332 19.23 -1.86 30.55
C LEU A 332 20.02 -2.58 31.64
N ASN A 333 21.33 -2.76 31.44
CA ASN A 333 22.26 -3.26 32.45
C ASN A 333 23.31 -2.19 32.80
N ALA A 334 23.78 -2.18 34.04
CA ALA A 334 24.81 -1.22 34.48
C ALA A 334 26.13 -1.36 33.72
N THR A 335 26.45 -2.58 33.28
CA THR A 335 27.67 -2.93 32.52
C THR A 335 27.62 -2.50 31.06
N ASP A 336 26.45 -2.21 30.50
CA ASP A 336 26.28 -1.86 29.09
C ASP A 336 26.99 -0.56 28.73
N THR A 337 27.38 -0.45 27.45
CA THR A 337 28.08 0.73 26.93
C THR A 337 27.27 1.41 25.84
N PHE A 338 27.19 2.73 25.92
CA PHE A 338 26.59 3.59 24.93
C PHE A 338 27.64 4.57 24.40
N SER A 339 27.66 4.77 23.10
CA SER A 339 28.50 5.77 22.45
C SER A 339 27.68 6.56 21.44
N ASP A 340 27.85 7.88 21.45
CA ASP A 340 27.28 8.78 20.46
C ASP A 340 28.43 9.42 19.68
N SER A 341 28.57 9.08 18.40
CA SER A 341 29.61 9.63 17.54
C SER A 341 29.12 9.83 16.11
N ALA A 342 29.41 11.00 15.53
CA ALA A 342 29.22 11.28 14.10
C ALA A 342 27.86 10.84 13.51
N ASN A 343 26.75 11.19 14.18
CA ASN A 343 25.38 10.85 13.75
C ASN A 343 25.03 9.35 13.83
N ILE A 344 25.80 8.58 14.60
CA ILE A 344 25.56 7.18 14.91
C ILE A 344 25.55 7.00 16.44
N LYS A 345 24.40 6.59 16.97
CA LYS A 345 24.25 6.17 18.36
C LYS A 345 24.38 4.65 18.43
N SER A 346 25.36 4.14 19.17
CA SER A 346 25.57 2.70 19.34
C SER A 346 25.39 2.28 20.78
N TYR A 347 24.63 1.21 20.99
CA TYR A 347 24.40 0.56 22.27
C TYR A 347 24.90 -0.88 22.18
N THR A 348 25.87 -1.24 23.02
CA THR A 348 26.45 -2.59 23.06
C THR A 348 26.06 -3.28 24.36
N PHE A 349 25.50 -4.48 24.22
CA PHE A 349 25.04 -5.29 25.34
C PHE A 349 26.19 -6.10 25.92
N LYS A 350 26.34 -6.03 27.25
CA LYS A 350 27.35 -6.77 27.99
C LYS A 350 26.69 -7.71 29.00
N ASP A 351 27.41 -8.80 29.30
CA ASP A 351 27.01 -9.73 30.34
C ASP A 351 27.24 -9.13 31.75
N GLU A 352 26.93 -9.91 32.78
CA GLU A 352 27.09 -9.53 34.19
C GLU A 352 28.57 -9.29 34.56
N ASN A 353 29.50 -9.91 33.82
CA ASN A 353 30.95 -9.78 34.01
C ASN A 353 31.56 -8.63 33.18
N GLY A 354 30.74 -7.90 32.40
CA GLY A 354 31.17 -6.79 31.56
C GLY A 354 31.77 -7.19 30.20
N ILE A 355 31.68 -8.47 29.83
CA ILE A 355 32.12 -9.00 28.54
C ILE A 355 31.02 -8.73 27.50
N SER A 356 31.42 -8.32 26.29
CA SER A 356 30.47 -8.06 25.22
C SER A 356 29.77 -9.34 24.79
N THR A 357 28.43 -9.32 24.83
CA THR A 357 27.61 -10.43 24.32
C THR A 357 27.62 -10.52 22.79
N GLY A 358 28.25 -9.57 22.10
CA GLY A 358 28.21 -9.43 20.64
C GLY A 358 26.91 -8.81 20.13
N LYS A 359 25.87 -8.66 20.96
CA LYS A 359 24.63 -7.98 20.59
C LYS A 359 24.81 -6.46 20.64
N LYS A 360 24.33 -5.78 19.61
CA LYS A 360 24.55 -4.35 19.36
C LYS A 360 23.30 -3.74 18.74
N ILE A 361 23.00 -2.49 19.07
CA ILE A 361 21.98 -1.69 18.41
C ILE A 361 22.62 -0.39 17.97
N ASN A 362 22.55 -0.10 16.68
CA ASN A 362 23.03 1.15 16.10
C ASN A 362 21.85 1.95 15.55
N ILE A 363 21.86 3.25 15.76
CA ILE A 363 20.88 4.20 15.22
C ILE A 363 21.68 5.18 14.38
N LYS A 364 21.48 5.17 13.07
CA LYS A 364 22.10 6.12 12.15
C LYS A 364 21.07 7.17 11.74
N GLY A 365 21.38 8.45 11.95
CA GLY A 365 20.50 9.56 11.63
C GLY A 365 19.23 9.62 12.48
N GLU A 366 18.10 10.00 11.87
CA GLU A 366 16.82 10.17 12.57
C GLU A 366 15.73 9.18 12.08
N PRO A 367 15.93 7.86 12.20
CA PRO A 367 14.96 6.89 11.72
C PRO A 367 13.65 7.00 12.51
N ALA A 368 12.52 6.82 11.83
CA ALA A 368 11.20 6.93 12.45
C ALA A 368 10.42 5.62 12.31
N LEU A 369 10.00 5.04 13.44
CA LEU A 369 9.16 3.84 13.46
C LEU A 369 7.80 4.06 12.75
N SER A 370 7.33 5.31 12.65
CA SER A 370 6.11 5.67 11.93
C SER A 370 6.22 5.58 10.41
N ARG A 371 7.43 5.44 9.84
CA ARG A 371 7.68 5.52 8.40
C ARG A 371 8.74 4.52 7.91
N ILE A 372 8.78 3.33 8.49
CA ILE A 372 9.67 2.26 8.02
C ILE A 372 9.27 1.89 6.58
N LYS A 373 10.22 2.00 5.65
CA LYS A 373 10.05 1.66 4.23
C LYS A 373 10.83 0.43 3.77
N PHE A 374 11.79 -0.04 4.56
CA PHE A 374 12.52 -1.23 4.22
C PHE A 374 12.91 -2.03 5.45
N PHE A 375 13.08 -3.33 5.25
CA PHE A 375 13.84 -4.22 6.12
C PHE A 375 14.99 -4.78 5.30
N MET A 376 16.21 -4.67 5.81
CA MET A 376 17.39 -5.32 5.25
C MET A 376 17.87 -6.32 6.27
N VAL A 377 18.05 -7.57 5.86
CA VAL A 377 18.54 -8.64 6.73
C VAL A 377 19.77 -9.25 6.09
N GLY A 378 20.69 -9.71 6.91
CA GLY A 378 21.94 -10.25 6.39
C GLY A 378 22.79 -10.88 7.45
N LEU A 379 23.95 -11.35 7.01
CA LEU A 379 24.93 -12.00 7.87
C LEU A 379 26.33 -11.46 7.60
N ARG A 380 27.18 -11.50 8.61
CA ARG A 380 28.55 -11.01 8.59
C ARG A 380 29.48 -12.13 9.04
N ASN A 381 30.53 -12.36 8.25
CA ASN A 381 31.63 -13.24 8.60
C ASN A 381 32.59 -12.50 9.55
N MET A 382 32.65 -12.93 10.80
CA MET A 382 33.56 -12.37 11.81
C MET A 382 34.93 -13.05 11.82
N SER A 383 35.07 -14.17 11.11
CA SER A 383 36.31 -14.93 11.02
C SER A 383 37.25 -14.38 9.93
N ASP A 384 38.48 -14.87 9.99
CA ASP A 384 39.50 -14.64 8.99
C ASP A 384 39.57 -15.81 7.96
N GLU A 385 38.54 -16.66 7.93
CA GLU A 385 38.39 -17.85 7.07
C GLU A 385 37.16 -17.72 6.17
N TRP A 386 37.09 -18.54 5.11
CA TRP A 386 35.87 -18.70 4.31
C TRP A 386 34.85 -19.54 5.06
N ILE A 387 33.60 -19.09 5.05
CA ILE A 387 32.51 -19.77 5.75
C ILE A 387 31.38 -20.12 4.79
N SER A 388 30.72 -21.24 5.06
CA SER A 388 29.52 -21.68 4.35
C SER A 388 28.46 -22.14 5.36
N GLY A 389 27.19 -22.00 4.97
CA GLY A 389 26.06 -22.45 5.77
C GLY A 389 24.78 -21.69 5.46
N GLU A 390 23.84 -21.80 6.39
CA GLU A 390 22.51 -21.23 6.26
C GLU A 390 22.07 -20.59 7.57
N ILE A 391 21.36 -19.47 7.46
CA ILE A 391 20.63 -18.87 8.58
C ILE A 391 19.17 -18.81 8.19
N TRP A 392 18.27 -19.27 9.06
CA TRP A 392 16.84 -19.19 8.81
C TRP A 392 16.22 -18.08 9.67
N LEU A 393 15.32 -17.30 9.10
CA LEU A 393 14.61 -16.23 9.78
C LEU A 393 13.12 -16.55 9.78
N ASP A 394 12.50 -16.44 10.95
CA ASP A 394 11.09 -16.76 11.12
C ASP A 394 10.36 -15.74 12.00
N GLU A 395 9.06 -15.58 11.76
CA GLU A 395 8.11 -14.87 12.61
C GLU A 395 8.56 -13.46 13.00
N LEU A 396 8.92 -12.63 12.01
CA LEU A 396 9.09 -11.19 12.20
C LEU A 396 7.72 -10.54 12.49
N ARG A 397 7.46 -10.29 13.77
CA ARG A 397 6.15 -9.80 14.24
C ARG A 397 6.25 -8.67 15.24
N LEU A 398 5.13 -7.96 15.39
CA LEU A 398 4.95 -6.96 16.44
C LEU A 398 4.09 -7.54 17.57
N SER A 399 4.41 -7.19 18.81
CA SER A 399 3.77 -7.70 20.01
C SER A 399 3.57 -6.60 21.05
N GLY A 400 2.61 -6.81 21.95
CA GLY A 400 2.26 -5.83 22.98
C GLY A 400 1.55 -4.61 22.38
N VAL A 401 0.28 -4.76 21.98
CA VAL A 401 -0.54 -3.61 21.55
C VAL A 401 -0.71 -2.67 22.74
N LYS A 402 -0.34 -1.40 22.58
CA LYS A 402 -0.50 -0.35 23.58
C LYS A 402 -1.98 -0.14 23.90
N LYS A 403 -2.33 -0.27 25.17
CA LYS A 403 -3.71 -0.13 25.69
C LYS A 403 -3.89 1.19 26.42
N ASN A 404 -3.61 2.29 25.73
CA ASN A 404 -3.82 3.62 26.29
C ASN A 404 -5.33 3.94 26.31
N ARG A 405 -5.79 4.53 27.41
CA ARG A 405 -7.16 5.03 27.52
C ARG A 405 -7.26 6.38 26.82
N GLY A 406 -8.18 6.51 25.87
CA GLY A 406 -8.60 7.79 25.28
C GLY A 406 -10.00 8.16 25.74
N VAL A 407 -10.23 9.45 26.00
CA VAL A 407 -11.55 9.98 26.33
C VAL A 407 -12.04 10.88 25.20
N ALA A 408 -13.34 10.81 24.92
CA ALA A 408 -14.03 11.80 24.10
C ALA A 408 -15.16 12.43 24.91
N MET A 409 -15.20 13.75 24.94
CA MET A 409 -16.21 14.55 25.61
C MET A 409 -16.83 15.51 24.62
N ARG A 410 -18.16 15.64 24.66
CA ARG A 410 -18.89 16.68 23.92
C ARG A 410 -19.96 17.29 24.81
N LEU A 411 -19.83 18.58 25.05
CA LEU A 411 -20.79 19.41 25.76
C LEU A 411 -21.47 20.33 24.74
N THR A 412 -22.80 20.29 24.68
CA THR A 412 -23.59 21.20 23.86
C THR A 412 -24.65 21.84 24.74
N SER A 413 -24.65 23.16 24.83
CA SER A 413 -25.65 23.94 25.54
C SER A 413 -26.36 24.89 24.58
N ARG A 414 -27.65 25.13 24.81
CA ARG A 414 -28.46 26.09 24.05
C ARG A 414 -29.20 26.98 25.03
N PHE A 415 -29.03 28.28 24.87
CA PHE A 415 -29.65 29.30 25.68
C PHE A 415 -30.58 30.13 24.79
N ASN A 416 -31.88 30.07 25.05
CA ASN A 416 -32.88 30.87 24.37
C ASN A 416 -33.41 31.92 25.35
N LEU A 417 -33.22 33.20 25.02
CA LEU A 417 -33.75 34.32 25.77
C LEU A 417 -34.95 34.90 25.01
N ALA A 418 -36.14 34.31 25.25
CA ALA A 418 -37.39 34.64 24.58
C ALA A 418 -37.21 34.76 23.05
N ASP A 419 -37.69 35.86 22.45
CA ASP A 419 -37.53 36.18 21.03
C ASP A 419 -36.26 37.01 20.72
N ILE A 420 -35.42 37.30 21.72
CA ILE A 420 -34.34 38.30 21.60
C ILE A 420 -33.02 37.63 21.23
N ALA A 421 -32.67 36.52 21.88
CA ALA A 421 -31.37 35.88 21.67
C ALA A 421 -31.46 34.36 21.66
N ASN A 422 -30.72 33.73 20.76
CA ASN A 422 -30.49 32.29 20.74
C ASN A 422 -28.97 32.06 20.66
N THR A 423 -28.41 31.48 21.71
CA THR A 423 -26.98 31.21 21.83
C THR A 423 -26.77 29.70 21.95
N SER A 424 -25.99 29.13 21.04
CA SER A 424 -25.53 27.75 21.10
C SER A 424 -24.04 27.72 21.42
N PHE A 425 -23.70 26.91 22.40
CA PHE A 425 -22.35 26.67 22.87
C PHE A 425 -22.03 25.19 22.65
N THR A 426 -20.92 24.90 21.98
CA THR A 426 -20.41 23.54 21.81
C THR A 426 -18.95 23.50 22.16
N TYR A 427 -18.58 22.62 23.09
CA TYR A 427 -17.21 22.27 23.39
C TYR A 427 -17.05 20.77 23.21
N SER A 428 -16.06 20.35 22.44
CA SER A 428 -15.74 18.95 22.26
C SER A 428 -14.24 18.73 22.36
N ARG A 429 -13.85 17.69 23.08
CA ARG A 429 -12.46 17.22 23.17
C ARG A 429 -12.42 15.74 22.86
N LYS A 430 -11.52 15.34 21.97
CA LYS A 430 -11.26 13.95 21.64
C LYS A 430 -9.76 13.69 21.77
N ASP A 431 -9.38 12.79 22.68
CA ASP A 431 -8.00 12.41 22.86
C ASP A 431 -7.48 11.55 21.70
N ALA A 432 -6.17 11.60 21.46
CA ALA A 432 -5.48 10.88 20.37
C ALA A 432 -5.72 9.37 20.33
N ASP A 433 -5.90 8.74 21.49
CA ASP A 433 -6.08 7.30 21.64
C ASP A 433 -7.57 6.87 21.55
N PHE A 434 -8.51 7.82 21.46
CA PHE A 434 -9.94 7.51 21.37
C PHE A 434 -10.32 7.04 19.94
N HIS A 435 -10.96 5.89 19.87
CA HIS A 435 -11.51 5.31 18.64
C HIS A 435 -12.89 4.68 18.90
N VAL A 436 -13.71 4.60 17.85
CA VAL A 436 -15.01 3.88 17.93
C VAL A 436 -14.80 2.37 17.76
N LEU A 437 -15.80 1.54 18.08
CA LEU A 437 -15.70 0.08 17.99
C LEU A 437 -15.35 -0.44 16.59
N GLN A 438 -15.75 0.29 15.53
CA GLN A 438 -15.42 -0.06 14.14
C GLN A 438 -13.98 0.30 13.75
N GLN A 439 -13.34 1.19 14.51
CA GLN A 439 -11.97 1.63 14.25
C GLN A 439 -11.02 0.78 15.07
N ARG A 440 -9.96 0.27 14.44
CA ARG A 440 -8.92 -0.52 15.10
C ARG A 440 -7.95 0.36 15.90
N LEU A 441 -7.69 1.59 15.46
CA LEU A 441 -6.70 2.51 16.02
C LEU A 441 -7.28 3.92 16.19
N GLY A 442 -6.73 4.68 17.14
CA GLY A 442 -7.01 6.10 17.32
C GLY A 442 -6.38 6.99 16.24
N THR A 443 -6.71 8.28 16.26
CA THR A 443 -6.24 9.25 15.27
C THR A 443 -4.81 9.74 15.51
N ASN A 444 -4.18 9.35 16.63
CA ASN A 444 -2.85 9.84 17.07
C ASN A 444 -2.78 11.38 17.21
N GLN A 445 -3.93 12.03 17.29
CA GLN A 445 -4.05 13.48 17.42
C GLN A 445 -5.20 13.82 18.37
N THR A 446 -4.93 14.71 19.33
CA THR A 446 -5.92 15.22 20.28
C THR A 446 -6.57 16.46 19.68
N GLY A 447 -7.86 16.39 19.39
CA GLY A 447 -8.64 17.49 18.86
C GLY A 447 -9.47 18.16 19.94
N GLU A 448 -9.34 19.48 20.07
CA GLU A 448 -10.17 20.33 20.91
C GLU A 448 -10.89 21.35 20.05
N ASN A 449 -12.22 21.31 20.06
CA ASN A 449 -13.06 22.24 19.31
C ASN A 449 -13.99 23.00 20.26
N PHE A 450 -14.05 24.30 20.04
CA PHE A 450 -14.95 25.23 20.69
C PHE A 450 -15.75 25.95 19.62
N SER A 451 -17.06 26.06 19.80
CA SER A 451 -17.94 26.78 18.87
C SER A 451 -19.04 27.49 19.64
N LEU A 452 -19.15 28.79 19.41
CA LEU A 452 -20.18 29.66 19.98
C LEU A 452 -20.93 30.30 18.82
N ASN A 453 -22.23 30.05 18.70
CA ASN A 453 -23.08 30.73 17.72
C ASN A 453 -24.20 31.46 18.44
N THR A 454 -24.28 32.76 18.23
CA THR A 454 -25.23 33.66 18.87
C THR A 454 -26.02 34.39 17.80
N ASN A 455 -27.34 34.25 17.83
CA ASN A 455 -28.27 35.00 17.00
C ASN A 455 -29.04 35.98 17.88
N LEU A 456 -28.93 37.27 17.58
CA LEU A 456 -29.55 38.37 18.30
C LEU A 456 -30.57 39.09 17.42
N GLN A 457 -31.80 39.20 17.90
CA GLN A 457 -32.87 39.97 17.28
C GLN A 457 -32.91 41.37 17.89
N ILE A 458 -31.92 42.21 17.54
CA ILE A 458 -31.74 43.56 18.11
C ILE A 458 -33.02 44.42 17.97
N HIS A 459 -33.77 44.21 16.89
CA HIS A 459 -35.01 44.94 16.63
C HIS A 459 -36.10 44.76 17.72
N LYS A 460 -36.05 43.70 18.53
CA LYS A 460 -36.98 43.48 19.64
C LYS A 460 -36.76 44.46 20.81
N LEU A 461 -35.59 45.13 20.85
CA LEU A 461 -35.27 46.20 21.81
C LEU A 461 -35.70 47.60 21.32
N LEU A 462 -36.08 47.72 20.04
CA LEU A 462 -36.52 48.98 19.43
C LEU A 462 -38.06 49.09 19.48
N PRO A 463 -38.62 50.32 19.40
CA PRO A 463 -40.07 50.50 19.37
C PRO A 463 -40.74 49.73 18.21
N LYS A 464 -41.80 48.99 18.52
CA LYS A 464 -42.55 48.20 17.52
C LYS A 464 -43.09 49.05 16.35
N SER A 465 -43.38 50.32 16.60
CA SER A 465 -43.86 51.27 15.57
C SER A 465 -42.88 51.45 14.41
N TRP A 466 -41.59 51.22 14.62
CA TRP A 466 -40.60 51.36 13.56
C TRP A 466 -40.63 50.19 12.56
N GLY A 467 -41.18 49.02 12.93
CA GLY A 467 -41.31 47.86 12.06
C GLY A 467 -39.98 47.39 11.44
N ILE A 468 -38.86 47.60 12.13
CA ILE A 468 -37.52 47.21 11.68
C ILE A 468 -37.28 45.75 12.07
N SER A 469 -36.58 44.99 11.23
CA SER A 469 -36.02 43.67 11.54
C SER A 469 -34.52 43.71 11.28
N LEU A 470 -33.76 43.45 12.34
CA LEU A 470 -32.31 43.51 12.41
C LEU A 470 -31.77 42.27 13.16
N PRO A 471 -31.71 41.10 12.50
CA PRO A 471 -31.00 39.93 13.03
C PRO A 471 -29.48 40.12 12.92
N VAL A 472 -28.76 39.80 13.99
CA VAL A 472 -27.30 39.77 14.04
C VAL A 472 -26.87 38.36 14.41
N ASN A 473 -26.10 37.71 13.53
CA ASN A 473 -25.49 36.41 13.80
C ASN A 473 -24.00 36.60 14.06
N LEU A 474 -23.54 36.07 15.19
CA LEU A 474 -22.16 35.98 15.59
C LEU A 474 -21.79 34.51 15.69
N SER A 475 -20.72 34.08 15.06
CA SER A 475 -20.17 32.72 15.25
C SER A 475 -18.69 32.80 15.54
N MET A 476 -18.23 32.16 16.60
CA MET A 476 -16.82 32.01 16.92
C MET A 476 -16.48 30.53 17.02
N THR A 477 -15.44 30.10 16.31
CA THR A 477 -15.00 28.70 16.27
C THR A 477 -13.50 28.64 16.52
N ASN A 478 -13.06 27.91 17.53
CA ASN A 478 -11.64 27.65 17.79
C ASN A 478 -11.42 26.15 17.74
N ALA A 479 -10.50 25.69 16.91
CA ALA A 479 -10.11 24.31 16.78
C ALA A 479 -8.60 24.20 16.96
N THR A 480 -8.17 23.33 17.88
CA THR A 480 -6.77 23.01 18.13
C THR A 480 -6.58 21.52 17.97
N ASN A 481 -5.59 21.13 17.17
CA ASN A 481 -5.20 19.75 16.99
C ASN A 481 -3.74 19.57 17.42
N THR A 482 -3.53 18.70 18.41
CA THR A 482 -2.23 18.43 19.00
C THR A 482 -1.80 17.00 18.64
N PRO A 483 -0.75 16.82 17.81
CA PRO A 483 -0.27 15.49 17.49
C PRO A 483 0.37 14.82 18.72
N LYS A 484 0.19 13.50 18.85
CA LYS A 484 0.77 12.71 19.96
C LYS A 484 2.28 12.52 19.81
N TYR A 485 2.75 12.47 18.58
CA TYR A 485 4.16 12.33 18.21
C TYR A 485 4.60 13.54 17.39
N PHE A 486 5.88 13.88 17.44
CA PHE A 486 6.43 14.89 16.54
C PHE A 486 6.21 14.46 15.08
N PRO A 487 5.78 15.36 14.19
CA PRO A 487 5.60 15.03 12.78
C PRO A 487 6.88 14.46 12.17
N GLY A 488 6.75 13.41 11.37
CA GLY A 488 7.90 12.73 10.77
C GLY A 488 8.77 11.92 11.73
N SER A 489 8.47 11.91 13.02
CA SER A 489 9.26 11.26 14.07
C SER A 489 8.43 10.22 14.85
N ASP A 490 9.08 9.56 15.80
CA ASP A 490 8.54 8.59 16.76
C ASP A 490 8.64 9.07 18.21
N ILE A 491 9.09 10.31 18.42
CA ILE A 491 9.20 10.96 19.73
C ILE A 491 7.81 11.41 20.20
N LEU A 492 7.47 11.08 21.45
CA LEU A 492 6.24 11.51 22.09
C LEU A 492 6.29 13.00 22.44
N VAL A 493 5.18 13.69 22.17
CA VAL A 493 4.98 15.08 22.61
C VAL A 493 4.49 15.07 24.04
N SER A 494 5.26 15.67 24.95
CA SER A 494 4.85 15.86 26.34
C SER A 494 3.59 16.71 26.42
N LYS A 495 2.57 16.22 27.14
CA LYS A 495 1.28 16.91 27.29
C LYS A 495 1.49 18.26 27.99
N GLY A 496 1.15 19.35 27.31
CA GLY A 496 1.21 20.72 27.85
C GLY A 496 2.47 21.52 27.52
N THR A 497 3.49 20.90 26.92
CA THR A 497 4.72 21.57 26.47
C THR A 497 4.92 21.43 24.94
N ALA A 498 3.85 21.15 24.21
CA ALA A 498 3.90 21.05 22.75
C ALA A 498 4.28 22.41 22.15
N PRO A 499 5.37 22.52 21.38
CA PRO A 499 5.72 23.77 20.74
C PRO A 499 4.66 24.19 19.72
N ASP A 500 4.44 25.50 19.58
CA ASP A 500 3.44 26.04 18.66
C ASP A 500 3.70 25.63 17.19
N SER A 501 4.93 25.25 16.85
CA SER A 501 5.32 24.77 15.52
C SER A 501 4.69 23.45 15.09
N ILE A 502 4.20 22.61 16.01
CA ILE A 502 3.58 21.32 15.66
C ILE A 502 2.05 21.34 15.85
N LEU A 503 1.53 22.43 16.40
CA LEU A 503 0.11 22.57 16.68
C LEU A 503 -0.62 23.09 15.45
N THR A 504 -1.69 22.40 15.07
CA THR A 504 -2.63 22.97 14.10
C THR A 504 -3.70 23.73 14.85
N ARG A 505 -3.76 25.05 14.67
CA ARG A 505 -4.77 25.92 15.30
C ARG A 505 -5.59 26.58 14.20
N SER A 506 -6.89 26.70 14.41
CA SER A 506 -7.79 27.44 13.53
C SER A 506 -8.80 28.19 14.39
N THR A 507 -8.85 29.51 14.22
CA THR A 507 -9.76 30.42 14.92
C THR A 507 -10.55 31.17 13.87
N GLY A 508 -11.87 31.11 13.92
CA GLY A 508 -12.79 31.75 13.00
C GLY A 508 -13.79 32.61 13.76
N ILE A 509 -13.99 33.84 13.30
CA ILE A 509 -15.03 34.75 13.80
C ILE A 509 -15.82 35.21 12.59
N ASN A 510 -17.12 34.93 12.57
CA ASN A 510 -18.04 35.44 11.57
C ASN A 510 -19.09 36.33 12.22
N PHE A 511 -19.38 37.43 11.55
CA PHE A 511 -20.40 38.39 11.85
C PHE A 511 -21.29 38.51 10.62
N SER A 512 -22.60 38.47 10.77
CA SER A 512 -23.52 38.84 9.69
C SER A 512 -24.75 39.55 10.24
N THR A 513 -25.23 40.54 9.49
CA THR A 513 -26.43 41.30 9.82
C THR A 513 -27.19 41.65 8.56
N SER A 514 -28.49 41.84 8.70
CA SER A 514 -29.33 42.36 7.63
C SER A 514 -30.38 43.28 8.22
N LEU A 515 -30.71 44.36 7.50
CA LEU A 515 -31.72 45.31 7.91
C LEU A 515 -32.88 45.24 6.93
N THR A 516 -34.08 45.12 7.46
CA THR A 516 -35.32 45.22 6.68
C THR A 516 -36.31 46.09 7.44
N LYS A 517 -37.04 46.94 6.72
CA LYS A 517 -38.11 47.76 7.29
C LYS A 517 -39.45 47.33 6.69
N SER A 518 -40.36 46.89 7.55
CA SER A 518 -41.68 46.38 7.18
C SER A 518 -42.81 47.39 7.38
N SER A 519 -42.59 48.40 8.23
CA SER A 519 -43.53 49.51 8.42
C SER A 519 -43.56 50.40 7.18
N LYS A 520 -44.77 50.82 6.78
CA LYS A 520 -44.96 51.80 5.71
C LYS A 520 -44.89 53.19 6.34
N SER A 521 -43.97 54.02 5.88
CA SER A 521 -43.92 55.43 6.29
C SER A 521 -44.92 56.27 5.50
N ASP A 522 -45.58 57.21 6.18
CA ASP A 522 -46.56 58.12 5.56
C ASP A 522 -45.90 59.17 4.67
N ASN A 523 -44.65 59.53 4.97
CA ASN A 523 -43.85 60.39 4.11
C ASN A 523 -43.50 59.65 2.80
N LYS A 524 -44.04 60.16 1.68
CA LYS A 524 -43.81 59.63 0.32
C LYS A 524 -42.32 59.46 0.01
N ILE A 525 -41.46 60.38 0.47
CA ILE A 525 -40.01 60.30 0.21
C ILE A 525 -39.44 59.04 0.88
N ILE A 526 -39.73 58.82 2.17
CA ILE A 526 -39.23 57.68 2.95
C ILE A 526 -39.77 56.34 2.41
N LYS A 527 -41.05 56.34 1.99
CA LYS A 527 -41.73 55.18 1.41
C LYS A 527 -41.09 54.67 0.12
N TYR A 528 -40.64 55.57 -0.74
CA TYR A 528 -40.01 55.21 -2.02
C TYR A 528 -38.49 55.06 -1.92
N THR A 529 -37.86 55.58 -0.87
CA THR A 529 -36.41 55.48 -0.65
C THR A 529 -36.08 54.41 0.39
N LEU A 530 -36.14 54.75 1.68
CA LEU A 530 -35.65 53.94 2.80
C LEU A 530 -36.44 52.66 3.05
N ASP A 531 -37.77 52.66 2.84
CA ASP A 531 -38.62 51.50 3.15
C ASP A 531 -38.36 50.30 2.22
N LYS A 532 -37.72 50.51 1.06
CA LYS A 532 -37.45 49.47 0.05
C LYS A 532 -36.00 49.03 0.01
N LEU A 533 -35.14 49.65 0.82
CA LEU A 533 -33.74 49.27 0.95
C LEU A 533 -33.60 48.10 1.92
N LYS A 534 -32.83 47.09 1.50
CA LYS A 534 -32.45 45.92 2.28
C LYS A 534 -30.93 45.79 2.28
N PRO A 535 -30.22 46.52 3.16
CA PRO A 535 -28.80 46.33 3.33
C PRO A 535 -28.51 45.07 4.13
N SER A 536 -27.43 44.39 3.76
CA SER A 536 -26.87 43.25 4.46
C SER A 536 -25.36 43.37 4.48
N PHE A 537 -24.74 42.90 5.56
CA PHE A 537 -23.31 42.98 5.76
C PHE A 537 -22.85 41.73 6.48
N SER A 538 -21.72 41.17 6.04
CA SER A 538 -21.04 40.10 6.72
C SER A 538 -19.53 40.32 6.72
N ALA A 539 -18.92 39.98 7.84
CA ALA A 539 -17.49 40.01 8.03
C ALA A 539 -17.05 38.66 8.59
N SER A 540 -16.03 38.05 8.00
CA SER A 540 -15.42 36.82 8.51
C SER A 540 -13.93 37.00 8.63
N ARG A 541 -13.37 36.63 9.78
CA ARG A 541 -11.94 36.63 10.04
C ARG A 541 -11.56 35.24 10.50
N SER A 542 -10.67 34.59 9.76
CA SER A 542 -10.12 33.30 10.15
C SER A 542 -8.60 33.37 10.23
N PHE A 543 -8.06 32.89 11.33
CA PHE A 543 -6.65 32.68 11.56
C PHE A 543 -6.38 31.18 11.58
N SER A 544 -5.34 30.72 10.91
CA SER A 544 -4.88 29.34 11.01
C SER A 544 -3.38 29.24 11.06
N SER A 545 -2.86 28.28 11.81
CA SER A 545 -1.44 27.92 11.86
C SER A 545 -1.31 26.40 11.76
N ASN A 546 -0.25 25.92 11.12
CA ASN A 546 0.09 24.50 11.07
C ASN A 546 1.62 24.33 11.05
N GLU A 547 2.08 23.09 10.87
CA GLU A 547 3.51 22.76 10.84
C GLU A 547 4.31 23.49 9.76
N ILE A 548 3.66 23.76 8.62
CA ILE A 548 4.30 24.36 7.45
C ILE A 548 4.21 25.89 7.51
N ASN A 549 3.05 26.41 7.92
CA ASN A 549 2.70 27.82 7.90
C ASN A 549 2.51 28.32 9.33
N LYS A 550 3.36 29.26 9.74
CA LYS A 550 3.29 29.89 11.06
C LYS A 550 1.98 30.63 11.28
N GLU A 551 1.48 31.34 10.26
CA GLU A 551 0.26 32.12 10.34
C GLU A 551 -0.34 32.32 8.95
N VAL A 552 -1.62 32.00 8.81
CA VAL A 552 -2.44 32.34 7.64
C VAL A 552 -3.69 33.07 8.15
N LEU A 553 -3.79 34.35 7.82
CA LEU A 553 -4.91 35.22 8.15
C LEU A 553 -5.76 35.44 6.90
N ASN A 554 -7.06 35.16 7.00
CA ASN A 554 -8.03 35.43 5.95
C ASN A 554 -9.14 36.32 6.50
N GLU A 555 -9.36 37.44 5.86
CA GLU A 555 -10.40 38.41 6.19
C GLU A 555 -11.29 38.61 4.98
N LYS A 556 -12.61 38.49 5.16
CA LYS A 556 -13.57 38.76 4.10
C LYS A 556 -14.66 39.67 4.63
N TYR A 557 -14.92 40.74 3.90
CA TYR A 557 -16.00 41.67 4.16
C TYR A 557 -16.91 41.69 2.95
N SER A 558 -18.21 41.51 3.14
CA SER A 558 -19.16 41.60 2.05
C SER A 558 -20.39 42.39 2.46
N GLY A 559 -20.74 43.39 1.66
CA GLY A 559 -21.94 44.19 1.79
C GLY A 559 -22.85 43.97 0.59
N LYS A 560 -24.15 43.87 0.81
CA LYS A 560 -25.14 43.84 -0.27
C LYS A 560 -26.28 44.77 0.05
N LEU A 561 -26.51 45.74 -0.83
CA LEU A 561 -27.62 46.67 -0.78
C LEU A 561 -28.63 46.28 -1.85
N SER A 562 -29.83 45.86 -1.46
CA SER A 562 -30.89 45.53 -2.41
C SER A 562 -32.02 46.55 -2.32
N TYR A 563 -32.51 47.01 -3.47
CA TYR A 563 -33.66 47.89 -3.61
C TYR A 563 -34.69 47.20 -4.50
N SER A 564 -35.93 47.09 -4.02
CA SER A 564 -37.02 46.47 -4.78
C SER A 564 -38.28 47.31 -4.63
N LEU A 565 -38.66 47.99 -5.71
CA LEU A 565 -39.85 48.82 -5.80
C LEU A 565 -40.89 48.18 -6.72
N PRO A 566 -41.97 47.62 -6.17
CA PRO A 566 -43.12 47.21 -6.98
C PRO A 566 -44.00 48.40 -7.33
N PHE A 567 -44.35 48.56 -8.60
CA PHE A 567 -45.30 49.58 -9.05
C PHE A 567 -46.73 49.05 -8.96
N GLY A 568 -47.65 49.92 -8.55
CA GLY A 568 -49.06 49.56 -8.42
C GLY A 568 -49.72 49.38 -9.78
N ARG A 569 -50.73 48.50 -9.86
CA ARG A 569 -51.54 48.25 -11.06
C ARG A 569 -52.44 49.43 -11.49
N ASN A 570 -52.34 50.58 -10.83
CA ASN A 570 -53.17 51.76 -11.09
C ASN A 570 -52.45 52.81 -11.96
N ASN A 571 -51.21 52.57 -12.37
CA ASN A 571 -50.41 53.47 -13.21
C ASN A 571 -50.61 53.15 -14.70
N TYR A 572 -51.86 53.19 -15.16
CA TYR A 572 -52.20 53.02 -16.56
C TYR A 572 -52.95 54.24 -17.09
N ILE A 573 -52.64 54.60 -18.32
CA ILE A 573 -53.49 55.48 -19.12
C ILE A 573 -54.30 54.61 -20.07
N SER A 574 -55.58 54.92 -20.23
CA SER A 574 -56.44 54.26 -21.22
C SER A 574 -56.66 55.25 -22.37
N PRO A 575 -55.77 55.27 -23.38
CA PRO A 575 -55.78 56.30 -24.42
C PRO A 575 -57.06 56.30 -25.27
N LEU A 576 -57.82 55.20 -25.26
CA LEU A 576 -59.01 54.98 -26.09
C LEU A 576 -60.32 55.06 -25.29
N LYS A 577 -60.33 55.68 -24.09
CA LYS A 577 -61.55 55.87 -23.28
C LYS A 577 -62.67 56.60 -24.01
N TRP A 578 -62.33 57.48 -24.95
CA TRP A 578 -63.27 58.28 -25.75
C TRP A 578 -64.00 57.48 -26.84
N ILE A 579 -63.50 56.28 -27.21
CA ILE A 579 -64.11 55.38 -28.20
C ILE A 579 -65.22 54.50 -27.58
N LYS A 580 -65.43 54.58 -26.26
CA LYS A 580 -66.48 53.86 -25.51
C LYS A 580 -67.91 53.94 -26.11
N PRO A 581 -68.35 55.05 -26.75
CA PRO A 581 -69.69 55.15 -27.35
C PRO A 581 -69.87 54.34 -28.65
N ILE A 582 -68.80 53.85 -29.27
CA ILE A 582 -68.89 53.12 -30.56
C ILE A 582 -69.39 51.69 -30.31
N PRO A 583 -70.51 51.26 -30.90
CA PRO A 583 -71.02 49.90 -30.73
C PRO A 583 -70.01 48.82 -31.18
N TRP A 584 -69.98 47.70 -30.47
CA TRP A 584 -69.21 46.47 -30.73
C TRP A 584 -67.69 46.55 -30.53
N ILE A 585 -67.04 47.66 -30.91
CA ILE A 585 -65.57 47.84 -30.79
C ILE A 585 -65.19 48.74 -29.60
N GLY A 586 -66.05 49.70 -29.26
CA GLY A 586 -65.84 50.68 -28.18
C GLY A 586 -65.52 50.08 -26.81
N PRO A 587 -66.28 49.10 -26.31
CA PRO A 587 -66.04 48.50 -24.99
C PRO A 587 -64.70 47.75 -24.91
N LYS A 588 -64.33 47.02 -25.97
CA LYS A 588 -63.10 46.22 -25.99
C LYS A 588 -61.83 47.08 -26.07
N LEU A 589 -61.87 48.16 -26.86
CA LEU A 589 -60.72 49.06 -27.01
C LEU A 589 -60.60 50.06 -25.85
N SER A 590 -61.71 50.42 -25.19
CA SER A 590 -61.66 51.33 -24.03
C SER A 590 -60.98 50.72 -22.79
N ASP A 591 -60.94 49.38 -22.72
CA ASP A 591 -60.33 48.63 -21.62
C ASP A 591 -58.82 48.38 -21.82
N ILE A 592 -58.23 48.85 -22.93
CA ILE A 592 -56.79 48.78 -23.14
C ILE A 592 -56.10 49.70 -22.13
N GLN A 593 -55.32 49.09 -21.25
CA GLN A 593 -54.54 49.77 -20.22
C GLN A 593 -53.09 49.86 -20.67
N PHE A 594 -52.63 51.07 -20.99
CA PHE A 594 -51.24 51.32 -21.30
C PHE A 594 -50.51 51.77 -20.03
N TYR A 595 -49.69 50.87 -19.48
CA TYR A 595 -48.91 51.14 -18.28
C TYR A 595 -47.66 51.93 -18.63
N TYR A 596 -47.49 53.11 -18.03
CA TYR A 596 -46.36 53.99 -18.28
C TYR A 596 -45.22 53.81 -17.27
N THR A 597 -45.35 52.86 -16.33
CA THR A 597 -44.31 52.47 -15.37
C THR A 597 -44.01 50.97 -15.48
N PRO A 598 -42.75 50.53 -15.24
CA PRO A 598 -42.42 49.10 -15.20
C PRO A 598 -43.18 48.39 -14.07
N SER A 599 -43.31 47.06 -14.12
CA SER A 599 -44.03 46.29 -13.09
C SER A 599 -43.29 46.27 -11.75
N ASN A 600 -41.97 46.04 -11.79
CA ASN A 600 -41.06 46.08 -10.65
C ASN A 600 -39.71 46.68 -11.07
N LEU A 601 -39.09 47.47 -10.20
CA LEU A 601 -37.70 47.90 -10.33
C LEU A 601 -36.88 47.23 -9.23
N ASN A 602 -35.96 46.35 -9.61
CA ASN A 602 -35.03 45.69 -8.70
C ASN A 602 -33.61 46.12 -9.02
N THR A 603 -32.89 46.60 -8.03
CA THR A 603 -31.48 46.99 -8.14
C THR A 603 -30.74 46.41 -6.95
N SER A 604 -29.55 45.86 -7.18
CA SER A 604 -28.69 45.41 -6.09
C SER A 604 -27.26 45.81 -6.34
N MET A 605 -26.58 46.25 -5.28
CA MET A 605 -25.16 46.54 -5.28
C MET A 605 -24.48 45.58 -4.31
N ASN A 606 -23.47 44.86 -4.77
CA ASN A 606 -22.67 43.96 -3.95
C ASN A 606 -21.25 44.53 -3.85
N PHE A 607 -20.72 44.57 -2.65
CA PHE A 607 -19.34 44.88 -2.33
C PHE A 607 -18.75 43.64 -1.67
N SER A 608 -17.56 43.22 -2.10
CA SER A 608 -16.83 42.13 -1.47
C SER A 608 -15.34 42.45 -1.50
N GLU A 609 -14.72 42.35 -0.34
CA GLU A 609 -13.29 42.52 -0.14
C GLU A 609 -12.77 41.26 0.56
N GLY A 610 -11.67 40.71 0.05
CA GLY A 610 -11.02 39.54 0.61
C GLY A 610 -9.53 39.81 0.72
N LEU A 611 -8.98 39.63 1.91
CA LEU A 611 -7.57 39.78 2.20
C LEU A 611 -7.04 38.47 2.76
N THR A 612 -6.00 37.93 2.13
CA THR A 612 -5.29 36.75 2.63
C THR A 612 -3.83 37.13 2.84
N LYS A 613 -3.33 36.89 4.04
CA LYS A 613 -1.94 37.09 4.43
C LYS A 613 -1.40 35.75 4.92
N GLY A 614 -0.31 35.29 4.32
CA GLY A 614 0.39 34.05 4.68
C GLY A 614 1.78 34.32 5.22
#